data_AF-A0A1I4QL10-F1
#
_entry.id   AF-A0A1I4QL10-F1
#
_cell.length_a   1.000
_cell.length_b   1.000
_cell.length_c   1.000
_cell.angle_alpha   90.00
_cell.angle_beta   90.00
_cell.angle_gamma   90.00
#
_symmetry.space_group_name_H-M   'P 1'
#
loop_
_entity.id
_entity.type
_entity.pdbx_description
1 polymer ?
#
loop_
_entity_poly.entity_id
_entity_poly.type
_entity_poly.pdbx_seq_one_letter_code
_entity_poly.pdbx_strand_id
1 'polypeptide(L)' 'MGHGWKVIGRSQVSKQPCKCEQGFIIDYEIEQESDWSATNRISYDTEVQCPNKNCPSK' A
#
# COMPACT_ATOMS: atom_id res chain seq x y z
N MET A 1 7.55 2.91 12.93
CA MET A 1 7.06 1.53 13.10
C MET A 1 6.34 1.51 14.43
N GLY A 2 5.01 1.52 14.39
CA GLY A 2 4.16 1.86 15.55
C GLY A 2 4.06 0.73 16.57
N HIS A 3 4.05 1.12 17.84
CA HIS A 3 3.82 0.29 19.02
C HIS A 3 2.66 -0.71 18.81
N GLY A 4 2.95 -2.01 18.71
CA GLY A 4 1.97 -3.11 18.88
C GLY A 4 1.31 -3.73 17.67
N TRP A 5 1.77 -3.41 16.45
CA TRP A 5 1.21 -4.01 15.24
C TRP A 5 2.32 -4.58 14.37
N LYS A 6 2.25 -5.87 14.10
CA LYS A 6 3.17 -6.57 13.20
C LYS A 6 2.51 -6.79 11.85
N VAL A 7 3.26 -6.53 10.78
CA VAL A 7 2.81 -6.84 9.42
C VAL A 7 2.94 -8.35 9.22
N ILE A 8 1.82 -9.02 8.96
CA ILE A 8 1.75 -10.46 8.69
C ILE A 8 1.53 -10.77 7.20
N GLY A 9 1.02 -9.80 6.44
CA GLY A 9 0.79 -9.94 5.01
C GLY A 9 0.88 -8.60 4.29
N ARG A 10 1.40 -8.62 3.06
CA ARG A 10 1.34 -7.50 2.11
C ARG A 10 0.94 -8.08 0.76
N SER A 11 -0.26 -7.71 0.30
CA SER A 11 -0.83 -8.20 -0.95
C SER A 11 -1.11 -7.02 -1.87
N GLN A 12 -0.71 -7.12 -3.12
CA GLN A 12 -1.06 -6.13 -4.13
C GLN A 12 -2.53 -6.32 -4.51
N VAL A 13 -3.36 -5.30 -4.28
CA VAL A 13 -4.81 -5.35 -4.60
C VAL A 13 -5.16 -4.58 -5.85
N SER A 14 -4.35 -3.58 -6.22
CA SER A 14 -4.55 -2.82 -7.46
C SER A 14 -3.22 -2.40 -8.06
N LYS A 15 -3.18 -2.33 -9.39
CA LYS A 15 -2.06 -1.77 -10.15
C LYS A 15 -2.62 -0.99 -11.32
N GLN A 16 -2.52 0.32 -11.22
CA GLN A 16 -2.99 1.25 -12.24
C GLN A 16 -1.80 1.90 -12.94
N PRO A 17 -1.80 2.00 -14.28
CA PRO A 17 -0.78 2.80 -14.95
C PRO A 17 -0.92 4.27 -14.55
N CYS A 18 0.21 4.98 -14.46
CA CYS A 18 0.17 6.44 -14.29
C CYS A 18 -0.47 7.11 -15.52
N LYS A 19 -1.03 8.32 -15.39
CA LYS A 19 -1.64 9.06 -16.51
C LYS A 19 -0.68 9.33 -17.67
N CYS A 20 0.63 9.36 -17.41
CA CYS A 20 1.66 9.51 -18.42
C CYS A 20 2.01 8.20 -19.14
N GLU A 21 1.31 7.11 -18.88
CA GLU A 21 1.58 5.76 -19.40
C GLU A 21 3.00 5.25 -19.06
N GLN A 22 3.67 5.93 -18.12
CA GLN A 22 5.00 5.61 -17.64
C GLN A 22 4.95 5.41 -16.13
N GLY A 23 5.28 4.20 -15.68
CA GLY A 23 5.19 3.83 -14.26
C GLY A 23 3.80 3.35 -13.84
N PHE A 24 3.68 3.02 -12.56
CA PHE A 24 2.46 2.46 -11.98
C PHE A 24 2.18 3.03 -10.59
N ILE A 25 0.90 3.13 -10.26
CA ILE A 25 0.40 3.33 -8.90
C ILE A 25 -0.05 1.95 -8.42
N ILE A 26 0.53 1.48 -7.31
CA ILE A 26 0.26 0.15 -6.78
C ILE A 26 -0.38 0.30 -5.41
N ASP A 27 -1.60 -0.20 -5.26
CA ASP A 27 -2.26 -0.26 -3.95
C ASP A 27 -1.99 -1.62 -3.32
N TYR A 28 -1.50 -1.58 -2.09
CA TYR A 28 -1.23 -2.72 -1.25
C TYR A 28 -2.23 -2.77 -0.10
N GLU A 29 -2.74 -3.96 0.12
CA GLU A 29 -3.44 -4.31 1.34
C GLU A 29 -2.41 -4.93 2.30
N ILE A 30 -2.25 -4.31 3.45
CA ILE A 30 -1.33 -4.72 4.50
C ILE A 30 -2.16 -5.28 5.66
N GLU A 31 -2.04 -6.59 5.85
CA GLU A 31 -2.61 -7.28 6.99
C GLU A 31 -1.66 -7.13 8.18
N GLN A 32 -2.19 -6.61 9.28
CA GLN A 32 -1.46 -6.42 10.52
C GLN A 32 -2.16 -7.13 11.65
N GLU A 33 -1.38 -7.88 12.43
CA GLU A 33 -1.84 -8.51 13.67
C GLU A 33 -1.36 -7.67 14.86
N SER A 34 -2.21 -7.54 15.87
CA SER A 34 -1.85 -6.88 17.13
C SER A 34 -0.94 -7.79 17.95
N ASP A 35 0.15 -7.24 18.48
CA ASP A 35 1.06 -7.99 19.37
C ASP A 35 0.45 -8.24 20.76
N TRP A 36 -0.62 -7.52 21.10
CA TRP A 36 -1.25 -7.57 22.43
C TRP A 36 -2.67 -8.13 22.43
N SER A 37 -3.27 -8.36 21.26
CA SER A 37 -4.62 -8.89 21.13
C SER A 37 -4.75 -9.78 19.90
N ALA A 38 -5.68 -10.74 19.89
CA ALA A 38 -5.99 -11.58 18.73
C ALA A 38 -6.82 -10.82 17.67
N THR A 39 -6.48 -9.55 17.44
CA THR A 39 -7.19 -8.67 16.51
C THR A 39 -6.31 -8.41 15.31
N ASN A 40 -6.85 -8.70 14.13
CA ASN A 40 -6.24 -8.34 12.87
C ASN A 40 -6.87 -7.06 12.35
N ARG A 41 -6.07 -6.21 11.72
CA ARG A 41 -6.54 -5.05 10.98
C ARG A 41 -5.97 -5.06 9.58
N ILE A 42 -6.75 -4.52 8.66
CA ILE A 42 -6.32 -4.27 7.30
C ILE A 42 -5.98 -2.79 7.19
N SER A 43 -4.82 -2.49 6.61
CA SER A 43 -4.40 -1.13 6.26
C SER A 43 -4.09 -1.07 4.78
N TYR A 44 -4.37 0.07 4.16
CA TYR A 44 -4.09 0.29 2.74
C TYR A 44 -2.86 1.19 2.61
N ASP A 45 -1.95 0.82 1.73
CA ASP A 45 -0.75 1.59 1.40
C ASP A 45 -0.66 1.75 -0.11
N THR A 46 -0.48 2.98 -0.58
CA THR A 46 -0.39 3.29 -2.01
C THR A 46 1.04 3.67 -2.33
N GLU A 47 1.70 2.89 -3.17
CA GLU A 47 3.05 3.14 -3.65
C GLU A 47 3.01 3.76 -5.05
N VAL A 48 3.48 5.00 -5.17
CA VAL A 48 3.50 5.73 -6.43
C VAL A 48 4.88 5.59 -7.08
N GLN A 49 4.96 4.75 -8.12
CA GLN A 49 6.17 4.57 -8.93
C GLN A 49 6.03 5.29 -10.29
N CYS A 50 5.57 6.54 -10.29
CA CYS A 50 5.56 7.37 -11.49
C CYS A 50 6.91 8.12 -11.62
N PRO A 51 7.63 8.02 -12.75
CA PRO A 51 8.91 8.69 -12.95
C PRO A 51 8.77 10.23 -13.06
N ASN A 52 7.57 10.71 -13.40
CA ASN A 52 7.28 12.13 -13.55
C ASN A 52 6.38 12.62 -12.40
N LYS A 53 6.89 13.55 -11.60
CA LYS A 53 6.21 14.13 -10.42
C LYS A 53 4.90 14.88 -10.77
N ASN A 54 4.71 15.24 -12.04
CA ASN A 54 3.48 15.89 -12.53
C ASN A 54 2.42 14.91 -13.05
N CYS A 55 2.64 13.60 -12.90
CA CYS A 55 1.74 12.59 -13.42
C CYS A 55 1.04 11.67 -12.38
N PRO A 56 0.91 12.02 -11.08
CA PRO A 56 0.05 11.24 -10.20
C PRO A 56 -1.40 11.39 -10.66
N SER A 57 -2.06 10.26 -10.88
CA SER A 57 -3.47 10.22 -11.27
C SER A 57 -4.32 10.76 -10.11
N LYS A 58 -4.77 12.01 -10.22
CA LYS A 58 -5.85 12.55 -9.38
C LYS A 58 -7.15 12.58 -10.17
#